data_AF-A0A662V803-F1
#
_entry.id   AF-A0A662V803-F1
#
_cell.length_a   1.000
_cell.length_b   1.000
_cell.length_c   1.000
_cell.angle_alpha   90.00
_cell.angle_beta   90.00
_cell.angle_gamma   90.00
#
_symmetry.space_group_name_H-M   'P 1'
#
loop_
_entity.id
_entity.type
_entity.pdbx_description
1 polymer ?
#
loop_
_entity_poly.entity_id
_entity_poly.type
_entity_poly.pdbx_seq_one_letter_code
_entity_poly.pdbx_strand_id
1 'polypeptide(L)'
;MGRHGGFGKLVRVVGRELVRRGFDVYAITWTEPGMGRFVEIDGIKVLSYPYTSLSTLRHIVDYSKVIPLIKQVNADVYILIDCMVETYIAQKIMPNRKHVIWVQDPFNWNDYRLLGSIDPKLQNQLAEVLGDDQALRESL
;
A
#
# COMPACT_ATOMS: atom_id res chain seq x y z
N MET A 1 -6.32 19.24 -0.27
CA MET A 1 -7.38 18.25 0.06
C MET A 1 -7.14 17.05 -0.83
N GLY A 2 -6.88 15.88 -0.24
CA GLY A 2 -6.54 14.66 -0.99
C GLY A 2 -7.75 13.80 -1.37
N ARG A 3 -7.54 12.67 -2.07
CA ARG A 3 -8.59 11.70 -2.41
C ARG A 3 -9.22 11.16 -1.13
N HIS A 4 -10.55 11.16 -1.11
CA HIS A 4 -11.34 10.61 -0.01
C HIS A 4 -11.82 9.21 -0.42
N GLY A 5 -11.36 8.19 0.28
CA GLY A 5 -11.77 6.79 0.08
C GLY A 5 -11.92 6.06 1.42
N GLY A 6 -12.44 4.84 1.38
CA GLY A 6 -12.67 4.01 2.58
C GLY A 6 -11.40 3.82 3.41
N PHE A 7 -10.28 3.53 2.75
CA PHE A 7 -8.98 3.36 3.39
C PHE A 7 -8.51 4.61 4.14
N GLY A 8 -8.57 5.78 3.52
CA GLY A 8 -8.16 7.04 4.17
C GLY A 8 -9.02 7.38 5.39
N LYS A 9 -10.33 7.12 5.32
CA LYS A 9 -11.23 7.29 6.47
C LYS A 9 -10.87 6.34 7.60
N LEU A 10 -10.59 5.07 7.29
CA LEU A 10 -10.19 4.06 8.27
C LEU A 10 -8.89 4.45 8.99
N VAL A 11 -7.84 4.79 8.22
CA VAL A 11 -6.54 5.25 8.76
C VAL A 11 -6.73 6.44 9.69
N ARG A 12 -7.55 7.43 9.30
CA ARG A 12 -7.81 8.60 10.13
C ARG A 12 -8.56 8.26 11.42
N VAL A 13 -9.57 7.41 11.36
CA VAL A 13 -10.37 7.03 12.55
C VAL A 13 -9.51 6.26 13.55
N VAL A 14 -8.80 5.23 13.08
CA VAL A 14 -7.95 4.39 13.93
C VAL A 14 -6.76 5.19 14.44
N GLY A 15 -6.05 5.88 13.54
CA GLY A 15 -4.87 6.64 13.89
C GLY A 15 -5.16 7.71 14.95
N ARG A 16 -6.27 8.44 14.81
CA ARG A 16 -6.69 9.42 15.82
C ARG A 16 -6.96 8.79 17.19
N GLU A 17 -7.56 7.61 17.22
CA GLU A 17 -7.82 6.91 18.49
C GLU A 17 -6.53 6.39 19.13
N LEU A 18 -5.55 5.96 18.34
CA LEU A 18 -4.21 5.61 18.83
C LEU A 18 -3.48 6.85 19.37
N VAL A 19 -3.52 7.98 18.66
CA VAL A 19 -2.95 9.25 19.15
C VAL A 19 -3.56 9.64 20.50
N ARG A 20 -4.89 9.54 20.66
CA ARG A 20 -5.57 9.84 21.93
C ARG A 20 -5.14 8.95 23.09
N ARG A 21 -4.65 7.75 22.80
CA ARG A 21 -4.10 6.81 23.78
C ARG A 21 -2.61 7.04 24.06
N GLY A 22 -2.00 8.06 23.45
CA GLY A 22 -0.61 8.46 23.69
C GLY A 22 0.42 7.80 22.78
N PHE A 23 0.00 7.12 21.70
CA PHE A 23 0.93 6.55 20.73
C PHE A 23 1.45 7.62 19.76
N ASP A 24 2.73 7.54 19.38
CA ASP A 24 3.26 8.31 18.25
C ASP A 24 2.88 7.63 16.94
N VAL A 25 2.00 8.25 16.16
CA VAL A 25 1.38 7.62 14.99
C VAL A 25 1.85 8.30 13.70
N TYR A 26 2.38 7.49 12.80
CA TYR A 26 2.73 7.91 11.44
C TYR A 26 1.85 7.20 10.42
N ALA A 27 1.56 7.88 9.31
CA ALA A 27 1.01 7.28 8.12
C ALA A 27 1.95 7.54 6.95
N ILE A 28 2.32 6.49 6.21
CA ILE A 28 3.14 6.62 5.00
C ILE A 28 2.22 6.38 3.79
N THR A 29 2.19 7.33 2.85
CA THR A 29 1.35 7.27 1.65
C THR A 29 2.11 7.79 0.43
N TRP A 30 1.63 7.54 -0.78
CA TRP A 30 2.11 8.29 -1.93
C TRP A 30 1.70 9.76 -1.83
N THR A 31 2.49 10.63 -2.45
CA THR A 31 2.21 12.06 -2.58
C THR A 31 1.11 12.28 -3.58
N GLU A 32 0.02 12.92 -3.15
CA GLU A 32 -0.96 13.46 -4.06
C GLU A 32 -0.58 14.87 -4.56
N PRO A 33 -1.02 15.27 -5.77
CA PRO A 33 -0.77 16.62 -6.28
C PRO A 33 -1.19 17.69 -5.28
N GLY A 34 -0.27 18.59 -4.93
CA GLY A 34 -0.51 19.69 -3.99
C GLY A 34 -0.41 19.31 -2.50
N MET A 35 -0.05 18.06 -2.16
CA MET A 35 0.23 17.65 -0.78
C MET A 35 1.72 17.83 -0.44
N GLY A 36 2.00 18.40 0.73
CA GLY A 36 3.36 18.48 1.26
C GLY A 36 3.94 17.10 1.58
N ARG A 37 5.27 16.96 1.59
CA ARG A 37 5.95 15.70 1.96
C ARG A 37 5.71 15.27 3.41
N PHE A 38 5.33 16.23 4.26
CA PHE A 38 4.94 16.03 5.65
C PHE A 38 3.71 16.88 5.94
N VAL A 39 2.70 16.29 6.58
CA VAL A 39 1.52 16.97 7.08
C VAL A 39 1.09 16.30 8.38
N GLU A 40 0.60 17.07 9.35
CA GLU A 40 -0.05 16.52 10.54
C GLU A 40 -1.57 16.63 10.43
N ILE A 41 -2.29 15.53 10.64
CA ILE A 41 -3.76 15.48 10.54
C ILE A 41 -4.30 14.73 11.76
N ASP A 42 -5.12 15.39 12.58
CA ASP A 42 -5.66 14.82 13.83
C ASP A 42 -4.57 14.21 14.74
N GLY A 43 -3.37 14.80 14.75
CA GLY A 43 -2.19 14.33 15.48
C GLY A 43 -1.43 13.17 14.82
N ILE A 44 -1.85 12.71 13.64
CA ILE A 44 -1.15 11.70 12.84
C ILE A 44 -0.11 12.39 11.96
N LYS A 45 1.14 11.94 12.04
CA LYS A 45 2.26 12.43 11.21
C LYS A 45 2.26 11.72 9.85
N VAL A 46 1.76 12.40 8.83
CA VAL A 46 1.66 11.84 7.48
C VAL A 46 2.92 12.15 6.69
N LEU A 47 3.65 11.12 6.29
CA LEU A 47 4.82 11.19 5.41
C LEU A 47 4.44 10.72 4.02
N SER A 48 4.87 11.47 3.00
CA SER A 48 4.54 11.15 1.61
C SER A 48 5.76 11.00 0.72
N TYR A 49 5.73 10.02 -0.20
CA TYR A 49 6.75 9.84 -1.24
C TYR A 49 6.15 9.94 -2.64
N PRO A 50 6.89 10.46 -3.64
CA PRO A 50 6.35 10.64 -4.98
C PRO A 50 6.22 9.28 -5.69
N TYR A 51 5.02 9.03 -6.22
CA TYR A 51 4.69 7.87 -7.03
C TYR A 51 4.07 8.35 -8.35
N THR A 52 4.72 8.07 -9.47
CA THR A 52 4.42 8.74 -10.76
C THR A 52 4.26 7.76 -11.93
N SER A 53 4.19 6.45 -11.64
CA SER A 53 4.51 5.44 -12.65
C SER A 53 3.38 5.10 -13.61
N LEU A 54 3.80 5.00 -14.88
CA LEU A 54 3.08 4.47 -16.04
C LEU A 54 3.81 3.23 -16.63
N SER A 55 4.90 2.75 -16.02
CA SER A 55 5.72 1.62 -16.50
C SER A 55 6.37 0.79 -15.39
N THR A 56 6.58 -0.51 -15.62
CA THR A 56 7.02 -1.52 -14.64
C THR A 56 8.33 -1.20 -13.93
N LEU A 57 9.39 -0.84 -14.66
CA LEU A 57 10.68 -0.47 -14.04
C LEU A 57 10.56 0.77 -13.15
N ARG A 58 9.70 1.71 -13.55
CA ARG A 58 9.49 2.95 -12.82
C ARG A 58 8.69 2.70 -11.54
N HIS A 59 7.79 1.72 -11.53
CA HIS A 59 7.09 1.27 -10.31
C HIS A 59 8.09 0.81 -9.25
N ILE A 60 9.09 0.00 -9.62
CA ILE A 60 10.12 -0.49 -8.69
C ILE A 60 10.90 0.69 -8.08
N VAL A 61 11.34 1.63 -8.93
CA VAL A 61 12.05 2.84 -8.49
C VAL A 61 11.18 3.68 -7.57
N ASP A 62 9.91 3.88 -7.90
CA ASP A 62 8.98 4.66 -7.09
C ASP A 62 8.74 4.00 -5.72
N TYR A 63 8.55 2.68 -5.67
CA TYR A 63 8.41 1.95 -4.40
C TYR A 63 9.67 2.01 -3.55
N SER A 64 10.88 2.03 -4.15
CA SER A 64 12.11 2.16 -3.37
C SER A 64 12.17 3.42 -2.50
N LYS A 65 11.43 4.47 -2.88
CA LYS A 65 11.38 5.76 -2.15
C LYS A 65 10.64 5.66 -0.82
N VAL A 66 9.87 4.59 -0.58
CA VAL A 66 9.23 4.34 0.71
C VAL A 66 10.23 3.86 1.77
N ILE A 67 11.32 3.21 1.35
CA ILE A 67 12.34 2.62 2.23
C ILE A 67 12.94 3.64 3.21
N PRO A 68 13.43 4.82 2.79
CA PRO A 68 13.96 5.80 3.73
C PRO A 68 12.92 6.28 4.74
N LEU A 69 11.65 6.41 4.35
CA LEU A 69 10.58 6.82 5.26
C LEU A 69 10.32 5.76 6.33
N ILE A 70 10.25 4.49 5.94
CA ILE A 70 10.08 3.38 6.89
C ILE A 70 11.26 3.33 7.88
N LYS A 71 12.48 3.46 7.39
CA LYS A 71 13.69 3.48 8.25
C LYS A 71 13.72 4.70 9.17
N GLN A 72 13.29 5.87 8.69
CA GLN A 72 13.20 7.09 9.48
C GLN A 72 12.19 6.96 10.61
N VAL A 73 11.02 6.38 10.33
CA VAL A 73 9.97 6.19 11.34
C VAL A 73 10.37 5.14 12.36
N ASN A 74 11.00 4.03 11.92
CA ASN A 74 11.47 2.95 12.80
C ASN A 74 10.42 2.50 13.83
N ALA A 75 9.17 2.32 13.39
CA ALA A 75 8.05 2.01 14.27
C ALA A 75 8.24 0.67 15.00
N ASP A 76 7.67 0.58 16.20
CA ASP A 76 7.57 -0.68 16.95
C ASP A 76 6.55 -1.64 16.35
N VAL A 77 5.47 -1.08 15.78
CA VAL A 77 4.37 -1.80 15.14
C VAL A 77 4.05 -1.16 13.79
N TYR A 78 4.06 -1.97 12.74
CA TYR A 78 3.60 -1.60 11.40
C TYR A 78 2.19 -2.15 11.20
N ILE A 79 1.23 -1.26 10.91
CA ILE A 79 -0.11 -1.62 10.45
C ILE A 79 -0.15 -1.40 8.94
N LEU A 80 -0.26 -2.49 8.20
CA LEU A 80 -0.14 -2.54 6.75
C LEU A 80 -1.53 -2.80 6.17
N ILE A 81 -1.93 -2.01 5.17
CA ILE A 81 -3.23 -2.17 4.52
C ILE A 81 -3.03 -3.08 3.30
N ASP A 82 -3.75 -4.21 3.31
CA ASP A 82 -3.70 -5.25 2.29
C ASP A 82 -2.30 -5.79 1.97
N CYS A 83 -2.24 -6.72 1.01
CA CYS A 83 -1.01 -7.36 0.55
C CYS A 83 -0.33 -6.55 -0.57
N MET A 84 -0.10 -5.26 -0.34
CA MET A 84 0.57 -4.37 -1.30
C MET A 84 2.10 -4.56 -1.33
N VAL A 85 2.77 -3.95 -2.33
CA VAL A 85 4.24 -4.03 -2.47
C VAL A 85 4.95 -3.41 -1.25
N GLU A 86 4.39 -2.34 -0.70
CA GLU A 86 4.88 -1.67 0.51
C GLU A 86 4.81 -2.59 1.73
N THR A 87 3.79 -3.46 1.82
CA THR A 87 3.66 -4.47 2.87
C THR A 87 4.87 -5.41 2.84
N TYR A 88 5.21 -5.93 1.65
CA TYR A 88 6.39 -6.77 1.47
C TYR A 88 7.70 -6.03 1.80
N ILE A 89 7.85 -4.79 1.33
CA ILE A 89 9.04 -3.97 1.60
C ILE A 89 9.22 -3.75 3.09
N ALA A 90 8.16 -3.35 3.81
CA ALA A 90 8.20 -3.09 5.24
C ALA A 90 8.64 -4.34 6.03
N GLN A 91 8.09 -5.51 5.69
CA GLN A 91 8.48 -6.78 6.30
C GLN A 91 9.95 -7.15 6.03
N LYS A 92 10.47 -6.85 4.83
CA LYS A 92 11.87 -7.15 4.48
C LYS A 92 12.87 -6.21 5.14
N ILE A 93 12.57 -4.91 5.22
CA ILE A 93 13.52 -3.93 5.75
C ILE A 93 13.44 -3.81 7.29
N MET A 94 12.30 -4.14 7.90
CA MET A 94 12.09 -4.16 9.35
C MET A 94 11.62 -5.54 9.85
N PRO A 95 12.35 -6.63 9.60
CA PRO A 95 11.85 -8.00 9.85
C PRO A 95 11.62 -8.30 11.34
N ASN A 96 12.31 -7.59 12.23
CA ASN A 96 12.24 -7.81 13.69
C ASN A 96 11.18 -6.92 14.38
N ARG A 97 10.35 -6.20 13.63
CA ARG A 97 9.26 -5.37 14.15
C ARG A 97 7.94 -6.12 14.09
N LYS A 98 6.95 -5.68 14.86
CA LYS A 98 5.61 -6.29 14.79
C LYS A 98 4.92 -5.80 13.52
N HIS A 99 4.34 -6.74 12.76
CA HIS A 99 3.59 -6.44 11.54
C HIS A 99 2.16 -6.95 11.69
N VAL A 100 1.18 -6.06 11.49
CA VAL A 100 -0.24 -6.38 11.46
C VAL A 100 -0.75 -6.02 10.07
N ILE A 101 -1.27 -7.01 9.35
CA ILE A 101 -1.81 -6.80 8.00
C ILE A 101 -3.33 -6.75 8.11
N TRP A 102 -3.93 -5.66 7.64
CA TRP A 102 -5.37 -5.46 7.53
C TRP A 102 -5.81 -5.74 6.12
N VAL A 103 -6.23 -6.98 5.89
CA VAL A 103 -6.85 -7.41 4.65
C VAL A 103 -8.32 -7.02 4.71
N GLN A 104 -8.70 -5.97 3.97
CA GLN A 104 -10.06 -5.43 4.00
C GLN A 104 -10.96 -6.05 2.94
N ASP A 105 -10.38 -6.48 1.82
CA ASP A 105 -11.12 -7.05 0.70
C ASP A 105 -10.37 -8.28 0.14
N PRO A 106 -10.49 -9.45 0.80
CA PRO A 106 -9.82 -10.66 0.35
C PRO A 106 -10.53 -11.23 -0.90
N PHE A 107 -10.13 -10.74 -2.07
CA PHE A 107 -10.57 -11.29 -3.35
C PHE A 107 -9.92 -12.65 -3.63
N ASN A 108 -10.73 -13.59 -4.10
CA ASN A 108 -10.25 -14.84 -4.67
C ASN A 108 -10.28 -14.80 -6.22
N TRP A 109 -9.75 -15.85 -6.85
CA TRP A 109 -9.68 -15.93 -8.32
C TRP A 109 -11.04 -15.87 -9.02
N ASN A 110 -12.10 -16.39 -8.40
CA ASN A 110 -13.44 -16.31 -8.99
C ASN A 110 -13.97 -14.89 -8.96
N ASP A 111 -13.67 -14.13 -7.91
CA ASP A 111 -14.08 -12.73 -7.83
C ASP A 111 -13.34 -11.88 -8.88
N TYR A 112 -12.04 -12.13 -9.10
CA TYR A 112 -11.30 -11.49 -10.19
C TYR A 112 -11.86 -11.85 -11.56
N ARG A 113 -12.21 -13.12 -11.82
CA ARG A 113 -12.87 -13.53 -13.06
C ARG A 113 -14.21 -12.83 -13.26
N LEU A 114 -15.01 -12.71 -12.20
CA LEU A 114 -16.28 -12.01 -12.22
C LEU A 114 -16.08 -10.53 -12.53
N LEU A 115 -15.14 -9.85 -11.88
CA LEU A 115 -14.83 -8.45 -12.15
C LEU A 115 -14.33 -8.26 -13.59
N GLY A 116 -13.47 -9.15 -14.08
CA GLY A 116 -12.99 -9.15 -15.46
C GLY A 116 -14.10 -9.41 -16.49
N SER A 117 -15.22 -10.04 -16.11
CA SER A 117 -16.36 -10.19 -17.01
C SER A 117 -17.15 -8.90 -17.23
N ILE A 118 -16.95 -7.89 -16.37
CA ILE A 118 -17.67 -6.61 -16.38
C ILE A 118 -16.75 -5.47 -16.85
N ASP A 119 -15.47 -5.49 -16.46
CA ASP A 119 -14.47 -4.47 -16.84
C ASP A 119 -13.47 -5.03 -17.87
N PRO A 120 -13.57 -4.60 -19.16
CA PRO A 120 -12.67 -5.04 -20.23
C PRO A 120 -11.19 -4.75 -19.95
N LYS A 121 -10.88 -3.70 -19.17
CA LYS A 121 -9.50 -3.37 -18.83
C LYS A 121 -8.92 -4.39 -17.86
N LEU A 122 -9.69 -4.75 -16.84
CA LEU A 122 -9.30 -5.78 -15.88
C LEU A 122 -9.23 -7.16 -16.55
N GLN A 123 -10.12 -7.44 -17.51
CA GLN A 123 -10.08 -8.67 -18.30
C GLN A 123 -8.74 -8.86 -19.01
N ASN A 124 -8.24 -7.82 -19.68
CA ASN A 124 -6.96 -7.85 -20.39
C ASN A 124 -5.79 -8.04 -19.43
N GLN A 125 -5.80 -7.37 -18.28
CA GLN A 125 -4.77 -7.51 -17.25
C GLN A 125 -4.72 -8.92 -16.66
N LEU A 126 -5.88 -9.55 -16.43
CA LEU A 126 -5.94 -10.92 -15.94
C LEU A 126 -5.43 -11.93 -16.98
N ALA A 127 -5.71 -11.69 -18.27
CA ALA A 127 -5.21 -12.55 -19.35
C ALA A 127 -3.68 -12.53 -19.45
N GLU A 128 -3.04 -11.36 -19.29
CA GLU A 128 -1.58 -11.23 -19.26
C GLU A 128 -0.96 -12.00 -18.07
N VAL A 129 -1.50 -11.80 -16.86
CA VAL A 129 -0.98 -12.44 -15.64
C VAL A 129 -1.15 -13.96 -15.67
N LEU A 130 -2.29 -14.46 -16.17
CA LEU A 130 -2.55 -15.91 -16.27
C LEU A 130 -1.73 -16.57 -17.38
N GLY A 131 -1.47 -15.85 -18.48
CA GLY A 131 -0.55 -16.32 -19.53
C GLY A 131 0.87 -16.51 -19.01
N ASP A 132 1.36 -15.58 -18.18
CA ASP A 132 2.67 -15.65 -17.56
C ASP A 132 2.77 -16.76 -16.48
N ASP A 133 1.74 -16.98 -15.65
CA ASP A 133 1.74 -18.06 -14.65
C ASP A 133 1.76 -19.46 -15.30
N GLN A 134 1.08 -19.62 -16.44
CA GLN A 134 1.09 -20.88 -17.18
C GLN A 134 2.48 -21.15 -17.82
N ALA A 135 3.10 -20.13 -18.39
CA ALA A 135 4.47 -20.22 -18.91
C ALA A 135 5.52 -20.51 -17.82
N LEU A 136 5.36 -19.92 -16.63
CA LEU A 136 6.24 -20.17 -15.46
C LEU A 136 6.12 -21.61 -14.96
N ARG A 137 4.91 -22.16 -14.90
CA ARG A 137 4.66 -23.55 -14.49
C ARG A 137 5.17 -24.59 -15.48
N GLU A 138 5.22 -24.26 -16.76
CA GLU A 138 5.78 -25.13 -17.81
C GLU A 138 7.32 -25.06 -17.89
N SER A 139 7.94 -24.10 -17.18
CA SER A 139 9.40 -23.89 -17.14
C SER A 139 10.11 -24.44 -15.90
N LEU A 140 9.35 -25.03 -14.96
CA LEU A 140 9.82 -25.68 -13.72
C LEU A 140 9.61 -27.20 -13.79
#